data_AF-A0A261GFD3-F1
#
_entry.id   AF-A0A261GFD3-F1
#
_cell.length_a   1.000
_cell.length_b   1.000
_cell.length_c   1.000
_cell.angle_alpha   90.00
_cell.angle_beta   90.00
_cell.angle_gamma   90.00
#
_symmetry.space_group_name_H-M   'P 1'
#
loop_
_entity.id
_entity.type
_entity.pdbx_description
1 polymer ?
#
loop_
_entity_poly.entity_id
_entity_poly.type
_entity_poly.pdbx_seq_one_letter_code
_entity_poly.pdbx_strand_id
1 'polypeptide(L)'
;VAEVSGKFGAEPKIEIAKDAKVSDEVVASDVSTGDGAEVKKGDIVRLDFAGNIEALGSTWAERQGADPEAPRAQVVQEVGQQGQMLPTKVADALAGHKVGSRVQVEGTAEAIVGEQLNPQSGIKPSDPLVWVVDIVNAKK
;
A
#
# COMPACT_ATOMS: atom_id res chain seq x y z
N VAL A 1 7.33 -14.61 -1.57
CA VAL A 1 7.25 -13.19 -1.16
C VAL A 1 7.59 -12.34 -2.36
N ALA A 2 6.90 -11.22 -2.56
CA ALA A 2 7.25 -10.30 -3.64
C ALA A 2 8.59 -9.62 -3.37
N GLU A 3 9.38 -9.41 -4.41
CA GLU A 3 10.60 -8.61 -4.35
C GLU A 3 10.24 -7.15 -4.66
N VAL A 4 10.60 -6.25 -3.75
CA VAL A 4 10.36 -4.82 -3.88
C VAL A 4 11.70 -4.09 -4.00
N SER A 5 11.81 -3.26 -5.03
CA SER A 5 12.98 -2.42 -5.24
C SER A 5 12.59 -0.97 -5.56
N GLY A 6 13.57 -0.06 -5.46
CA GLY A 6 13.37 1.38 -5.63
C GLY A 6 13.57 2.15 -4.32
N LYS A 7 13.90 3.43 -4.45
CA LYS A 7 14.13 4.32 -3.30
C LYS A 7 12.80 4.90 -2.78
N PHE A 8 12.73 5.17 -1.48
CA PHE A 8 11.64 5.94 -0.88
C PHE A 8 11.37 7.23 -1.68
N GLY A 9 10.10 7.52 -1.95
CA GLY A 9 9.63 8.66 -2.72
C GLY A 9 9.68 8.51 -4.25
N ALA A 10 10.29 7.42 -4.76
CA ALA A 10 10.27 7.04 -6.17
C ALA A 10 9.33 5.85 -6.40
N GLU A 11 8.77 5.71 -7.60
CA GLU A 11 7.89 4.58 -7.92
C GLU A 11 8.61 3.25 -7.65
N PRO A 12 8.04 2.37 -6.80
CA PRO A 12 8.63 1.07 -6.51
C PRO A 12 8.41 0.11 -7.67
N LYS A 13 9.35 -0.80 -7.87
CA LYS A 13 9.17 -1.97 -8.74
C LYS A 13 8.79 -3.16 -7.88
N ILE A 14 7.66 -3.79 -8.20
CA ILE A 14 7.11 -4.94 -7.47
C ILE A 14 7.17 -6.17 -8.37
N GLU A 15 7.95 -7.17 -7.99
CA GLU A 15 8.10 -8.43 -8.74
C GLU A 15 7.59 -9.60 -7.90
N ILE A 16 6.43 -10.15 -8.29
CA ILE A 16 5.88 -11.34 -7.64
C ILE A 16 6.53 -12.58 -8.26
N ALA A 17 7.21 -13.38 -7.44
CA ALA A 17 7.72 -14.67 -7.89
C ALA A 17 6.56 -15.57 -8.33
N LYS A 18 6.73 -16.31 -9.44
CA LYS A 18 5.67 -17.14 -10.03
C LYS A 18 5.08 -18.19 -9.07
N ASP A 19 5.89 -18.63 -8.11
CA ASP A 19 5.51 -19.61 -7.07
C ASP A 19 5.36 -18.96 -5.68
N ALA A 20 5.20 -17.63 -5.62
CA ALA A 20 5.02 -16.91 -4.37
C ALA A 20 3.73 -17.37 -3.68
N LYS A 21 3.88 -18.16 -2.62
CA LYS A 21 2.82 -18.33 -1.62
C LYS A 21 2.75 -17.06 -0.79
N VAL A 22 1.61 -16.39 -0.87
CA VAL A 22 1.28 -15.25 -0.02
C VAL A 22 0.41 -15.76 1.12
N SER A 23 0.57 -15.17 2.30
CA SER A 23 -0.17 -15.56 3.49
C SER A 23 -1.68 -15.30 3.32
N ASP A 24 -2.50 -16.15 3.95
CA ASP A 24 -3.94 -15.92 4.13
C ASP A 24 -4.22 -14.83 5.18
N GLU A 25 -3.16 -14.24 5.74
CA GLU A 25 -3.18 -13.09 6.64
C GLU A 25 -2.48 -11.90 6.00
N VAL A 26 -2.78 -10.69 6.49
CA VAL A 26 -2.09 -9.48 6.06
C VAL A 26 -0.73 -9.41 6.75
N VAL A 27 0.34 -9.38 5.97
CA VAL A 27 1.72 -9.30 6.46
C VAL A 27 2.31 -7.97 6.02
N ALA A 28 2.88 -7.22 6.97
CA ALA A 28 3.65 -6.00 6.70
C ALA A 28 5.13 -6.21 7.04
N SER A 29 6.02 -5.66 6.24
CA SER A 29 7.47 -5.72 6.44
C SER A 29 8.14 -4.46 5.90
N ASP A 30 9.14 -3.95 6.62
CA ASP A 30 9.94 -2.83 6.16
C ASP A 30 10.86 -3.28 5.01
N VAL A 31 10.69 -2.67 3.83
CA VAL A 31 11.69 -2.71 2.75
C VAL A 31 12.83 -1.77 3.08
N SER A 32 12.50 -0.62 3.68
CA SER A 32 13.45 0.27 4.32
C SER A 32 12.81 0.92 5.54
N THR A 33 13.51 0.91 6.67
CA THR A 33 13.02 1.52 7.92
C THR A 33 13.35 3.01 7.95
N GLY A 34 12.35 3.83 8.27
CA GLY A 34 12.53 5.26 8.52
C GLY A 34 12.94 5.55 9.97
N ASP A 35 13.36 6.79 10.21
CA ASP A 35 13.82 7.26 11.53
C ASP A 35 12.81 8.16 12.24
N GLY A 36 11.61 8.33 11.67
CA GLY A 36 10.56 9.19 12.20
C GLY A 36 9.76 8.57 13.36
N ALA A 37 8.66 9.26 13.70
CA ALA A 37 7.73 8.78 14.71
C ALA A 37 7.06 7.46 14.26
N GLU A 38 6.77 6.59 15.23
CA GLU A 38 5.99 5.38 15.01
C GLU A 38 4.53 5.74 14.74
N VAL A 39 3.96 5.16 13.68
CA VAL A 39 2.55 5.29 13.30
C VAL A 39 1.68 4.52 14.29
N LYS A 40 0.59 5.15 14.72
CA LYS A 40 -0.36 4.57 15.67
C LYS A 40 -1.77 4.55 15.09
N LYS A 41 -2.62 3.69 15.67
CA LYS A 41 -4.05 3.70 15.37
C LYS A 41 -4.65 5.07 15.71
N GLY A 42 -5.46 5.60 14.79
CA GLY A 42 -6.05 6.93 14.86
C GLY A 42 -5.13 8.05 14.36
N ASP A 43 -3.90 7.76 13.94
CA ASP A 43 -3.08 8.77 13.26
C ASP A 43 -3.59 8.99 11.84
N ILE A 44 -3.59 10.24 11.40
CA ILE A 44 -3.74 10.64 10.02
C ILE A 44 -2.38 10.50 9.34
N VAL A 45 -2.25 9.44 8.55
CA VAL A 45 -1.07 9.16 7.74
C VAL A 45 -1.17 9.82 6.38
N ARG A 46 -0.07 10.42 5.95
CA ARG A 46 0.16 10.83 4.58
C ARG A 46 1.11 9.82 3.94
N LEU A 47 0.75 9.29 2.79
CA LEU A 47 1.49 8.23 2.14
C LEU A 47 1.46 8.31 0.62
N ASP A 48 2.46 7.69 0.02
CA ASP A 48 2.49 7.29 -1.38
C ASP A 48 2.39 5.76 -1.44
N PHE A 49 1.73 5.21 -2.47
CA PHE A 49 1.60 3.76 -2.59
C PHE A 49 1.57 3.30 -4.03
N ALA A 50 1.96 2.05 -4.26
CA ALA A 50 1.74 1.34 -5.52
C ALA A 50 1.30 -0.09 -5.23
N GLY A 51 0.31 -0.57 -5.97
CA GLY A 51 -0.06 -1.98 -5.98
C GLY A 51 0.65 -2.76 -7.09
N ASN A 52 0.72 -4.08 -6.94
CA ASN A 52 1.37 -4.97 -7.91
C ASN A 52 0.63 -5.09 -9.26
N ILE A 53 -0.64 -4.71 -9.31
CA ILE A 53 -1.44 -4.65 -10.54
C ILE A 53 -2.16 -3.30 -10.62
N GLU A 54 -2.43 -2.84 -11.84
CA GLU A 54 -3.04 -1.53 -12.09
C GLU A 54 -4.38 -1.33 -11.36
N ALA A 55 -5.16 -2.41 -11.19
CA ALA A 55 -6.45 -2.40 -10.50
C ALA A 55 -6.36 -1.98 -9.01
N LEU A 56 -5.18 -2.13 -8.38
CA LEU A 56 -4.96 -1.69 -6.99
C LEU A 56 -4.59 -0.21 -6.89
N GLY A 57 -4.24 0.42 -8.02
CA GLY A 57 -3.85 1.82 -8.10
C GLY A 57 -2.40 2.10 -7.69
N SER A 58 -1.98 3.34 -7.96
CA SER A 58 -0.69 3.89 -7.58
C SER A 58 -0.79 5.41 -7.47
N THR A 59 -0.08 6.02 -6.52
CA THR A 59 0.06 7.50 -6.44
C THR A 59 1.02 8.06 -7.48
N TRP A 60 1.82 7.20 -8.11
CA TRP A 60 2.70 7.54 -9.23
C TRP A 60 2.04 7.37 -10.60
N ALA A 61 0.91 6.67 -10.67
CA ALA A 61 0.16 6.54 -11.92
C ALA A 61 -0.35 7.90 -12.40
N GLU A 62 -0.18 8.16 -13.71
CA GLU A 62 -0.69 9.37 -14.33
C GLU A 62 -2.22 9.38 -14.26
N ARG A 63 -2.77 10.48 -13.74
CA ARG A 63 -4.22 10.64 -13.66
C ARG A 63 -4.72 11.12 -15.00
N GLN A 64 -5.67 10.41 -15.58
CA GLN A 64 -6.29 10.80 -16.84
C GLN A 64 -6.89 12.21 -16.71
N GLY A 65 -6.40 13.15 -17.54
CA GLY A 65 -6.83 14.55 -17.54
C GLY A 65 -6.17 15.43 -16.47
N ALA A 66 -5.21 14.93 -15.71
CA ALA A 66 -4.36 15.77 -14.87
C ALA A 66 -3.31 16.50 -15.73
N ASP A 67 -2.97 17.71 -15.31
CA ASP A 67 -1.87 18.46 -15.89
C ASP A 67 -0.55 17.70 -15.60
N PRO A 68 0.31 17.46 -16.62
CA PRO A 68 1.59 16.77 -16.43
C PRO A 68 2.56 17.53 -15.49
N GLU A 69 2.33 18.83 -15.25
CA GLU A 69 3.10 19.64 -14.31
C GLU A 69 2.47 19.66 -12.90
N ALA A 70 1.28 19.06 -12.71
CA ALA A 70 0.63 19.03 -11.41
C ALA A 70 1.43 18.18 -10.41
N PRO A 71 1.47 18.59 -9.12
CA PRO A 71 2.10 17.78 -8.09
C PRO A 71 1.41 16.41 -7.99
N ARG A 72 2.23 15.38 -7.79
CA ARG A 72 1.76 14.00 -7.58
C ARG A 72 0.77 13.96 -6.43
N ALA A 73 -0.25 13.14 -6.58
CA ALA A 73 -1.28 13.08 -5.56
C ALA A 73 -0.90 12.11 -4.45
N GLN A 74 -0.80 12.63 -3.23
CA GLN A 74 -0.57 11.83 -2.04
C GLN A 74 -1.90 11.42 -1.41
N VAL A 75 -1.93 10.24 -0.81
CA VAL A 75 -3.08 9.79 -0.02
C VAL A 75 -2.95 10.31 1.39
N VAL A 76 -4.09 10.71 1.94
CA VAL A 76 -4.25 10.99 3.37
C VAL A 76 -5.34 10.08 3.88
N GLN A 77 -5.04 9.30 4.92
CA GLN A 77 -5.97 8.35 5.52
C GLN A 77 -5.74 8.27 7.03
N GLU A 78 -6.81 8.06 7.79
CA GLU A 78 -6.70 7.77 9.22
C GLU A 78 -6.55 6.26 9.43
N VAL A 79 -5.55 5.86 10.22
CA VAL A 79 -5.29 4.45 10.55
C VAL A 79 -6.44 3.92 11.41
N GLY A 80 -7.05 2.82 10.98
CA GLY A 80 -8.25 2.24 11.58
C GLY A 80 -9.55 2.65 10.88
N GLN A 81 -9.51 3.52 9.88
CA GLN A 81 -10.68 4.03 9.17
C GLN A 81 -10.62 3.71 7.67
N GLN A 82 -11.81 3.61 7.06
CA GLN A 82 -11.93 3.35 5.62
C GLN A 82 -11.38 4.51 4.79
N GLY A 83 -10.44 4.18 3.90
CA GLY A 83 -9.91 5.09 2.88
C GLY A 83 -10.66 5.00 1.56
N GLN A 84 -10.45 6.01 0.70
CA GLN A 84 -11.00 6.01 -0.67
C GLN A 84 -10.11 5.23 -1.65
N MET A 85 -8.79 5.24 -1.43
CA MET A 85 -7.81 4.73 -2.40
C MET A 85 -7.05 3.51 -1.89
N LEU A 86 -6.85 3.40 -0.57
CA LEU A 86 -6.08 2.34 0.06
C LEU A 86 -7.01 1.52 0.97
N PRO A 87 -7.01 0.18 0.88
CA PRO A 87 -7.83 -0.65 1.76
C PRO A 87 -7.49 -0.41 3.23
N THR A 88 -8.51 -0.45 4.10
CA THR A 88 -8.34 -0.21 5.55
C THR A 88 -7.27 -1.12 6.15
N LYS A 89 -7.28 -2.42 5.80
CA LYS A 89 -6.30 -3.37 6.33
C LYS A 89 -4.85 -3.05 5.93
N VAL A 90 -4.64 -2.43 4.77
CA VAL A 90 -3.30 -2.00 4.34
C VAL A 90 -2.85 -0.79 5.15
N ALA A 91 -3.73 0.19 5.36
CA ALA A 91 -3.43 1.34 6.22
C ALA A 91 -3.21 0.93 7.69
N ASP A 92 -4.00 -0.02 8.20
CA ASP A 92 -3.87 -0.56 9.56
C ASP A 92 -2.54 -1.26 9.78
N ALA A 93 -2.06 -1.97 8.76
CA ALA A 93 -0.78 -2.67 8.81
C ALA A 93 0.43 -1.71 8.88
N LEU A 94 0.24 -0.40 8.69
CA LEU A 94 1.29 0.59 8.90
C LEU A 94 1.52 0.92 10.37
N ALA A 95 0.58 0.59 11.26
CA ALA A 95 0.77 0.81 12.69
C ALA A 95 1.98 0.03 13.22
N GLY A 96 2.84 0.69 14.00
CA GLY A 96 4.10 0.13 14.48
C GLY A 96 5.29 0.36 13.52
N HIS A 97 5.05 0.78 12.29
CA HIS A 97 6.11 1.22 11.38
C HIS A 97 6.42 2.71 11.58
N LYS A 98 7.60 3.14 11.17
CA LYS A 98 8.06 4.52 11.36
C LYS A 98 7.79 5.39 10.14
N VAL A 99 7.54 6.67 10.38
CA VAL A 99 7.55 7.69 9.33
C VAL A 99 8.93 7.69 8.63
N GLY A 100 8.90 7.75 7.30
CA GLY A 100 10.07 7.57 6.43
C GLY A 100 10.31 6.11 6.03
N SER A 101 9.55 5.14 6.55
CA SER A 101 9.63 3.75 6.09
C SER A 101 8.99 3.58 4.73
N ARG A 102 9.58 2.66 3.95
CA ARG A 102 8.90 1.96 2.84
C ARG A 102 8.48 0.59 3.35
N VAL A 103 7.18 0.35 3.39
CA VAL A 103 6.58 -0.87 3.91
C VAL A 103 5.97 -1.66 2.76
N GLN A 104 6.33 -2.93 2.65
CA GLN A 104 5.61 -3.89 1.82
C GLN A 104 4.49 -4.50 2.65
N VAL A 105 3.27 -4.44 2.14
CA VAL A 105 2.10 -5.08 2.72
C VAL A 105 1.57 -6.10 1.71
N GLU A 106 1.49 -7.35 2.10
CA GLU A 106 1.06 -8.45 1.23
C GLU A 106 0.04 -9.38 1.92
N GLY A 107 -0.77 -10.03 1.11
CA GLY A 107 -1.84 -10.92 1.54
C GLY A 107 -2.63 -11.44 0.34
N THR A 108 -3.47 -12.45 0.54
CA THR A 108 -4.46 -12.81 -0.48
C THR A 108 -5.49 -11.68 -0.65
N ALA A 109 -6.15 -11.64 -1.80
CA ALA A 109 -7.22 -10.67 -2.04
C ALA A 109 -8.34 -10.77 -1.00
N GLU A 110 -8.68 -11.99 -0.57
CA GLU A 110 -9.62 -12.23 0.54
C GLU A 110 -9.10 -11.69 1.87
N ALA A 111 -7.83 -11.93 2.20
CA ALA A 111 -7.23 -11.47 3.44
C ALA A 111 -7.25 -9.95 3.56
N ILE A 112 -6.94 -9.23 2.48
CA ILE A 112 -6.81 -7.76 2.49
C ILE A 112 -8.14 -7.06 2.22
N VAL A 113 -8.85 -7.44 1.16
CA VAL A 113 -10.05 -6.73 0.66
C VAL A 113 -11.33 -7.40 1.18
N GLY A 114 -11.32 -8.71 1.35
CA GLY A 114 -12.45 -9.48 1.84
C GLY A 114 -13.71 -9.29 1.00
N GLU A 115 -14.85 -9.06 1.66
CA GLU A 115 -16.16 -8.89 1.02
C GLU A 115 -16.25 -7.66 0.11
N GLN A 116 -15.31 -6.71 0.22
CA GLN A 116 -15.26 -5.54 -0.66
C GLN A 116 -14.62 -5.85 -2.01
N LEU A 117 -14.12 -7.08 -2.22
CA LEU A 117 -13.51 -7.48 -3.48
C LEU A 117 -14.57 -7.44 -4.59
N ASN A 118 -14.36 -6.58 -5.59
CA ASN A 118 -15.29 -6.49 -6.70
C ASN A 118 -15.27 -7.81 -7.50
N PRO A 119 -16.39 -8.56 -7.59
CA PRO A 119 -16.43 -9.83 -8.31
C PRO A 119 -16.21 -9.67 -9.82
N GLN A 120 -16.37 -8.47 -10.36
CA GLN A 120 -16.13 -8.16 -11.78
C GLN A 120 -14.69 -7.71 -12.07
N SER A 121 -13.83 -7.59 -11.05
CA SER A 121 -12.43 -7.17 -11.22
C SER A 121 -11.55 -8.22 -11.91
N GLY A 122 -12.00 -9.48 -11.96
CA GLY A 122 -11.19 -10.61 -12.42
C GLY A 122 -10.14 -11.08 -11.41
N ILE A 123 -10.05 -10.44 -10.24
CA ILE A 123 -9.19 -10.84 -9.12
C ILE A 123 -9.86 -11.97 -8.35
N LYS A 124 -9.17 -13.11 -8.20
CA LYS A 124 -9.65 -14.24 -7.41
C LYS A 124 -9.33 -14.01 -5.93
N PRO A 125 -10.13 -14.55 -4.99
CA PRO A 125 -9.88 -14.44 -3.55
C PRO A 125 -8.47 -14.86 -3.13
N SER A 126 -7.90 -15.87 -3.79
CA SER A 126 -6.56 -16.39 -3.53
C SER A 126 -5.44 -15.69 -4.30
N ASP A 127 -5.74 -14.69 -5.14
CA ASP A 127 -4.69 -13.99 -5.88
C ASP A 127 -3.83 -13.15 -4.92
N PRO A 128 -2.50 -13.15 -5.12
CA PRO A 128 -1.59 -12.41 -4.27
C PRO A 128 -1.69 -10.92 -4.58
N LEU A 129 -2.03 -10.13 -3.56
CA LEU A 129 -2.03 -8.67 -3.64
C LEU A 129 -0.89 -8.12 -2.79
N VAL A 130 -0.18 -7.16 -3.37
CA VAL A 130 0.96 -6.51 -2.72
C VAL A 130 0.84 -5.01 -2.92
N TRP A 131 0.94 -4.28 -1.81
CA TRP A 131 1.11 -2.84 -1.79
C TRP A 131 2.50 -2.50 -1.27
N VAL A 132 3.13 -1.53 -1.90
CA VAL A 132 4.31 -0.87 -1.36
C VAL A 132 3.92 0.52 -0.97
N VAL A 133 4.12 0.86 0.30
CA VAL A 133 3.65 2.09 0.92
C VAL A 133 4.82 2.87 1.49
N ASP A 134 4.95 4.11 1.05
CA ASP A 134 5.88 5.08 1.61
C ASP A 134 5.16 5.93 2.66
N ILE A 135 5.55 5.80 3.93
CA ILE A 135 4.97 6.58 5.03
C ILE A 135 5.64 7.95 5.05
N VAL A 136 4.99 8.95 4.46
CA VAL A 136 5.55 10.31 4.32
C VAL A 136 5.41 11.11 5.61
N ASN A 137 4.28 10.97 6.30
CA ASN A 137 4.04 11.65 7.58
C ASN A 137 2.94 10.92 8.37
N ALA A 138 2.96 11.08 9.70
CA ALA A 138 1.90 10.62 10.58
C ALA A 138 1.69 11.64 11.69
N LYS A 139 0.45 12.01 11.94
CA LYS A 139 0.07 12.93 13.02
C LYS A 139 -1.29 12.55 13.56
N LYS A 140 -1.52 12.89 14.83
CA LYS A 140 -2.82 12.77 15.46
C LYS A 140 -3.63 14.06 15.31
#